data_AF-A0A978TDB3-F1
#
_entry.id   AF-A0A978TDB3-F1
#
_cell.length_a   1.000
_cell.length_b   1.000
_cell.length_c   1.000
_cell.angle_alpha   90.00
_cell.angle_beta   90.00
_cell.angle_gamma   90.00
#
_symmetry.space_group_name_H-M   'P 1'
#
loop_
_entity.id
_entity.type
_entity.pdbx_description
1 polymer ?
#
loop_
_entity_poly.entity_id
_entity_poly.type
_entity_poly.pdbx_seq_one_letter_code
_entity_poly.pdbx_strand_id
1 'polypeptide(L)'
;MAKLRSIRLGRLIVGLALALALWGCGLVNPVPPRAIVAAAIAQKVAATQALLSQQLALPEEAIIPTQVKSVRITDHHWITVANQSAVQVQGTYRLQGGGLARSQQRQVRDFTLVFSRGDSQDQWQVVDPVP
;
A
#
# COMPACT_ATOMS: atom_id res chain seq x y z
N MET A 1 51.23 -25.95 9.46
CA MET A 1 49.84 -25.74 9.96
C MET A 1 49.25 -24.35 9.63
N ALA A 2 49.86 -23.52 8.77
CA ALA A 2 49.35 -22.18 8.44
C ALA A 2 48.27 -22.16 7.33
N LYS A 3 48.30 -23.10 6.37
CA LYS A 3 47.39 -23.14 5.21
C LYS A 3 45.92 -23.42 5.57
N LEU A 4 45.63 -24.13 6.66
CA LEU A 4 44.23 -24.37 7.08
C LEU A 4 43.54 -23.12 7.65
N ARG A 5 44.30 -22.18 8.22
CA ARG A 5 43.74 -20.95 8.81
C ARG A 5 43.28 -19.96 7.73
N SER A 6 44.00 -19.84 6.61
CA SER A 6 43.62 -18.88 5.55
C SER A 6 42.35 -19.28 4.80
N ILE A 7 42.12 -20.59 4.60
CA ILE A 7 40.90 -21.10 3.95
C ILE A 7 39.66 -20.85 4.82
N ARG A 8 39.79 -20.97 6.15
CA ARG A 8 38.71 -20.63 7.09
C ARG A 8 38.44 -19.13 7.15
N LEU A 9 39.47 -18.30 7.04
CA LEU A 9 39.33 -16.84 6.99
C LEU A 9 38.62 -16.38 5.71
N GLY A 10 38.98 -16.95 4.55
CA GLY A 10 38.34 -16.65 3.27
C GLY A 10 36.86 -17.02 3.27
N ARG A 11 36.49 -18.17 3.84
CA ARG A 11 35.08 -18.58 3.99
C ARG A 11 34.28 -17.64 4.90
N LEU A 12 34.89 -17.12 5.97
CA LEU A 12 34.24 -16.14 6.84
C LEU A 12 33.99 -14.81 6.14
N ILE A 13 34.95 -14.30 5.37
CA ILE A 13 34.82 -13.05 4.62
C ILE A 13 33.73 -13.18 3.55
N VAL A 14 33.71 -14.29 2.81
CA VAL A 14 32.68 -14.56 1.79
C VAL A 14 31.30 -14.69 2.44
N GLY A 15 31.20 -15.39 3.58
CA GLY A 15 29.94 -15.51 4.32
C GLY A 15 29.41 -14.16 4.85
N LEU A 16 30.31 -13.31 5.36
CA LEU A 16 29.96 -11.97 5.84
C LEU A 16 29.52 -11.07 4.68
N ALA A 17 30.23 -11.10 3.55
CA ALA A 17 29.87 -10.34 2.35
C ALA A 17 28.51 -10.78 1.79
N LEU A 18 28.23 -12.08 1.80
CA LEU A 18 26.93 -12.61 1.37
C LEU A 18 25.81 -12.16 2.33
N ALA A 19 26.04 -12.20 3.64
CA ALA A 19 25.08 -11.74 4.65
C ALA A 19 24.79 -10.22 4.53
N LEU A 20 25.82 -9.42 4.26
CA LEU A 20 25.68 -7.98 3.99
C LEU A 20 24.91 -7.70 2.70
N ALA A 21 25.15 -8.46 1.63
CA ALA A 21 24.38 -8.35 0.39
C ALA A 21 22.89 -8.72 0.59
N LEU A 22 22.62 -9.75 1.40
CA LEU A 22 21.26 -10.16 1.77
C LEU A 22 20.54 -9.11 2.64
N TRP A 23 21.26 -8.44 3.55
CA TRP A 23 20.70 -7.36 4.37
C TRP A 23 20.40 -6.10 3.55
N GLY A 24 21.19 -5.81 2.51
CA GLY A 24 20.98 -4.66 1.62
C GLY A 24 19.73 -4.76 0.74
N CYS A 25 19.33 -5.97 0.32
CA CYS A 25 18.21 -6.14 -0.61
C CYS A 25 16.81 -6.00 0.02
N GLY A 26 16.67 -6.09 1.35
CA GLY A 26 15.37 -6.01 2.02
C GLY A 26 14.86 -4.58 2.30
N LEU A 27 15.75 -3.58 2.27
CA LEU A 27 15.44 -2.22 2.74
C LEU A 27 15.08 -1.23 1.62
N VAL A 28 15.27 -1.60 0.35
CA VAL A 28 15.27 -0.64 -0.78
C VAL A 28 13.90 -0.50 -1.45
N ASN A 29 12.89 -1.29 -1.08
CA ASN A 29 11.54 -1.13 -1.61
C ASN A 29 10.49 -1.06 -0.49
N PRO A 30 10.40 0.07 0.23
CA PRO A 30 9.42 0.25 1.28
C PRO A 30 8.01 0.30 0.66
N VAL A 31 7.28 -0.80 0.81
CA VAL A 31 5.86 -0.88 0.48
C VAL A 31 5.08 -0.10 1.54
N PRO A 32 4.13 0.76 1.16
CA PRO A 32 3.29 1.43 2.15
C PRO A 32 2.52 0.40 2.98
N PRO A 33 2.45 0.57 4.32
CA PRO A 33 1.70 -0.32 5.18
C PRO A 33 0.26 -0.53 4.70
N ARG A 34 -0.22 -1.78 4.72
CA ARG A 34 -1.59 -2.12 4.28
C ARG A 34 -2.67 -1.33 5.01
N ALA A 35 -2.41 -0.94 6.26
CA ALA A 35 -3.31 -0.10 7.04
C ALA A 35 -3.51 1.29 6.41
N ILE A 36 -2.45 1.90 5.88
CA ILE A 36 -2.52 3.20 5.19
C ILE A 36 -3.28 3.05 3.87
N VAL A 37 -3.00 1.98 3.11
CA VAL A 37 -3.74 1.68 1.87
C VAL A 37 -5.23 1.48 2.16
N ALA A 38 -5.58 0.74 3.21
CA ALA A 38 -6.97 0.55 3.61
C ALA A 38 -7.66 1.86 4.04
N ALA A 39 -6.95 2.71 4.80
CA ALA A 39 -7.46 4.02 5.21
C ALA A 39 -7.69 4.94 4.01
N ALA A 40 -6.76 4.97 3.05
CA ALA A 40 -6.89 5.72 1.81
C ALA A 40 -8.11 5.28 0.98
N ILE A 41 -8.32 3.97 0.82
CA ILE A 41 -9.50 3.43 0.15
C ILE A 41 -10.77 3.81 0.91
N ALA A 42 -10.77 3.67 2.24
CA ALA A 42 -11.93 4.01 3.06
C ALA A 42 -12.30 5.50 2.93
N GLN A 43 -11.31 6.39 2.89
CA GLN A 43 -11.52 7.82 2.68
C GLN A 43 -12.12 8.11 1.30
N LYS A 44 -11.60 7.50 0.22
CA LYS A 44 -12.18 7.67 -1.13
C LYS A 44 -13.61 7.13 -1.21
N VAL A 45 -13.89 6.00 -0.56
CA VAL A 45 -15.25 5.43 -0.49
C VAL A 45 -16.19 6.35 0.28
N ALA A 46 -15.77 6.86 1.43
CA ALA A 46 -16.57 7.80 2.23
C ALA A 46 -16.86 9.10 1.46
N ALA A 47 -15.86 9.68 0.80
CA ALA A 47 -16.03 10.86 -0.05
C ALA A 47 -17.02 10.61 -1.19
N THR A 48 -16.93 9.44 -1.83
CA THR A 48 -17.87 9.04 -2.89
C THR A 48 -19.29 8.87 -2.35
N GLN A 49 -19.44 8.28 -1.17
CA GLN A 49 -20.75 8.09 -0.53
C GLN A 49 -21.39 9.41 -0.12
N ALA A 50 -20.59 10.35 0.40
CA ALA A 50 -21.05 11.70 0.72
C ALA A 50 -21.49 12.46 -0.54
N LEU A 51 -20.76 12.32 -1.65
CA LEU A 51 -21.14 12.93 -2.92
C LEU A 51 -22.43 12.30 -3.48
N LEU A 52 -22.57 10.98 -3.41
CA LEU A 52 -23.78 10.28 -3.85
C LEU A 52 -24.99 10.63 -2.99
N SER A 53 -24.83 10.75 -1.67
CA SER A 53 -25.95 11.12 -0.79
C SER A 53 -26.44 12.53 -1.07
N GLN A 54 -25.53 13.47 -1.32
CA GLN A 54 -25.86 14.84 -1.74
C GLN A 54 -26.60 14.85 -3.08
N GLN A 55 -26.13 14.09 -4.07
CA GLN A 55 -26.76 14.00 -5.40
C GLN A 55 -28.15 13.36 -5.37
N LEU A 56 -28.37 12.40 -4.47
CA LEU A 56 -29.63 11.67 -4.35
C LEU A 56 -30.59 12.28 -3.31
N ALA A 57 -30.21 13.41 -2.69
CA ALA A 57 -30.95 14.07 -1.61
C ALA A 57 -31.38 13.09 -0.49
N LEU A 58 -30.52 12.11 -0.18
CA LEU A 58 -30.81 11.10 0.83
C LEU A 58 -30.67 11.73 2.23
N PRO A 59 -31.59 11.44 3.16
CA PRO A 59 -31.45 11.87 4.53
C PRO A 59 -30.20 11.26 5.16
N GLU A 60 -29.49 12.04 5.97
CA GLU A 60 -28.17 11.68 6.52
C GLU A 60 -28.21 10.40 7.38
N GLU A 61 -29.33 10.14 8.05
CA GLU A 61 -29.60 8.90 8.80
C GLU A 61 -29.70 7.64 7.93
N ALA A 62 -29.95 7.77 6.62
CA ALA A 62 -29.99 6.63 5.70
C ALA A 62 -28.58 6.18 5.25
N ILE A 63 -27.54 6.94 5.60
CA ILE A 63 -26.16 6.65 5.19
C ILE A 63 -25.54 5.67 6.18
N ILE A 64 -25.71 4.38 5.93
CA ILE A 64 -24.99 3.34 6.68
C ILE A 64 -23.54 3.31 6.17
N PRO A 65 -22.52 3.45 7.06
CA PRO A 65 -21.13 3.47 6.62
C PRO A 65 -20.71 2.12 6.04
N THR A 66 -20.02 2.18 4.90
CA THR A 66 -19.43 1.00 4.28
C THR A 66 -17.98 0.84 4.72
N GLN A 67 -17.58 -0.38 5.05
CA GLN A 67 -16.25 -0.73 5.51
C GLN A 67 -15.45 -1.41 4.40
N VAL A 68 -14.15 -1.09 4.34
CA VAL A 68 -13.20 -1.72 3.42
C VAL A 68 -12.63 -2.99 4.07
N LYS A 69 -12.66 -4.11 3.34
CA LYS A 69 -12.18 -5.41 3.80
C LYS A 69 -11.30 -6.08 2.75
N SER A 70 -10.43 -6.99 3.20
CA SER A 70 -9.64 -7.86 2.32
C SER A 70 -8.79 -7.09 1.30
N VAL A 71 -8.12 -6.02 1.74
CA VAL A 71 -7.17 -5.28 0.90
C VAL A 71 -5.99 -6.18 0.56
N ARG A 72 -5.78 -6.42 -0.72
CA ARG A 72 -4.65 -7.17 -1.27
C ARG A 72 -3.92 -6.28 -2.26
N ILE A 73 -2.66 -5.98 -1.97
CA ILE A 73 -1.75 -5.30 -2.89
C ILE A 73 -1.21 -6.35 -3.86
N THR A 74 -1.37 -6.12 -5.17
CA THR A 74 -0.89 -7.02 -6.23
C THR A 74 0.39 -6.51 -6.86
N ASP A 75 0.54 -5.19 -6.98
CA ASP A 75 1.74 -4.57 -7.54
C ASP A 75 2.03 -3.24 -6.83
N HIS A 76 3.31 -2.86 -6.83
CA HIS A 76 3.75 -1.55 -6.40
C HIS A 76 5.05 -1.19 -7.11
N HIS A 77 5.17 0.06 -7.56
CA HIS A 77 6.38 0.54 -8.18
C HIS A 77 6.54 2.04 -7.95
N TRP A 78 7.79 2.49 -7.97
CA TRP A 78 8.12 3.90 -7.85
C TRP A 78 7.79 4.63 -9.15
N ILE A 79 7.12 5.77 -9.01
CA ILE A 79 6.81 6.71 -10.08
C ILE A 79 7.23 8.11 -9.66
N THR A 80 7.35 9.02 -10.64
CA THR A 80 7.60 10.43 -10.36
C THR A 80 6.32 11.21 -10.64
N VAL A 81 5.80 11.92 -9.64
CA VAL A 81 4.63 12.81 -9.78
C VAL A 81 5.06 14.21 -9.41
N ALA A 82 4.83 15.20 -10.29
CA ALA A 82 5.20 16.60 -10.06
C ALA A 82 6.67 16.79 -9.61
N ASN A 83 7.59 16.04 -10.22
CA ASN A 83 9.03 16.03 -9.90
C ASN A 83 9.36 15.53 -8.47
N GLN A 84 8.44 14.80 -7.83
CA GLN A 84 8.62 14.18 -6.52
C GLN A 84 8.50 12.65 -6.64
N SER A 85 9.25 11.95 -5.79
CA SER A 85 9.22 10.48 -5.74
C SER A 85 7.94 10.00 -5.07
N ALA A 86 7.20 9.14 -5.76
CA ALA A 86 5.95 8.56 -5.29
C ALA A 86 5.92 7.04 -5.55
N VAL A 87 5.07 6.32 -4.83
CA VAL A 87 4.82 4.89 -5.04
C VAL A 87 3.41 4.71 -5.54
N GLN A 88 3.28 4.16 -6.73
CA GLN A 88 2.01 3.67 -7.23
C GLN A 88 1.78 2.27 -6.65
N VAL A 89 0.59 2.06 -6.08
CA VAL A 89 0.16 0.81 -5.49
C VAL A 89 -1.11 0.37 -6.19
N GLN A 90 -1.12 -0.87 -6.65
CA GLN A 90 -2.26 -1.48 -7.30
C GLN A 90 -2.69 -2.72 -6.52
N GLY A 91 -3.99 -2.99 -6.54
CA GLY A 91 -4.50 -4.13 -5.84
C GLY A 91 -6.00 -4.26 -5.91
N THR A 92 -6.52 -5.08 -5.01
CA THR A 92 -7.94 -5.37 -4.90
C THR A 92 -8.44 -5.18 -3.48
N TYR A 93 -9.71 -4.80 -3.34
CA TYR A 93 -10.41 -4.74 -2.07
C TYR A 93 -11.84 -5.28 -2.21
N ARG A 94 -12.47 -5.53 -1.06
CA ARG A 94 -13.90 -5.82 -0.95
C ARG A 94 -14.56 -4.81 -0.01
N LEU A 95 -15.87 -4.67 -0.14
CA LEU A 95 -16.67 -3.84 0.74
C LEU A 95 -17.59 -4.69 1.59
N GLN A 96 -17.87 -4.23 2.81
CA GLN A 96 -18.82 -4.86 3.72
C GLN A 96 -19.61 -3.78 4.47
N GLY A 97 -20.83 -4.10 4.90
CA GLY A 97 -21.68 -3.15 5.63
C GLY A 97 -22.46 -2.23 4.69
N GLY A 98 -22.88 -1.06 5.17
CA GLY A 98 -23.51 -0.04 4.35
C GLY A 98 -24.83 -0.39 3.66
N GLY A 99 -25.57 -1.40 4.15
CA GLY A 99 -26.75 -1.91 3.45
C GLY A 99 -26.45 -2.64 2.13
N LEU A 100 -25.17 -2.95 1.85
CA LEU A 100 -24.78 -3.63 0.62
C LEU A 100 -25.38 -5.04 0.53
N ALA A 101 -25.91 -5.38 -0.64
CA ALA A 101 -26.38 -6.73 -0.94
C ALA A 101 -25.22 -7.75 -0.90
N ARG A 102 -25.53 -9.03 -0.61
CA ARG A 102 -24.50 -10.10 -0.59
C ARG A 102 -23.70 -10.20 -1.88
N SER A 103 -24.32 -9.92 -3.03
CA SER A 103 -23.64 -9.87 -4.33
C SER A 103 -22.58 -8.77 -4.38
N GLN A 104 -22.92 -7.58 -3.88
CA GLN A 104 -22.01 -6.42 -3.82
C GLN A 104 -20.88 -6.64 -2.82
N GLN A 105 -21.14 -7.31 -1.68
CA GLN A 105 -20.10 -7.64 -0.69
C GLN A 105 -19.07 -8.65 -1.21
N ARG A 106 -19.47 -9.54 -2.14
CA ARG A 106 -18.58 -10.52 -2.77
C ARG A 106 -17.76 -9.93 -3.92
N GLN A 107 -18.18 -8.78 -4.45
CA GLN A 107 -17.50 -8.13 -5.55
C GLN A 107 -16.09 -7.72 -5.13
N VAL A 108 -15.11 -8.18 -5.91
CA VAL A 108 -13.73 -7.72 -5.82
C VAL A 108 -13.59 -6.49 -6.69
N ARG A 109 -12.99 -5.43 -6.14
CA ARG A 109 -12.81 -4.15 -6.82
C ARG A 109 -11.34 -3.83 -6.89
N ASP A 110 -10.89 -3.39 -8.06
CA ASP A 110 -9.52 -2.96 -8.28
C ASP A 110 -9.33 -1.54 -7.73
N PHE A 111 -8.11 -1.24 -7.29
CA PHE A 111 -7.70 0.10 -6.91
C PHE A 111 -6.32 0.40 -7.47
N THR A 112 -6.13 1.67 -7.81
CA THR A 112 -4.82 2.27 -8.07
C THR A 112 -4.73 3.50 -7.21
N LEU A 113 -3.71 3.54 -6.35
CA LEU A 113 -3.43 4.67 -5.47
C LEU A 113 -1.98 5.09 -5.64
N VAL A 114 -1.74 6.37 -5.58
CA VAL A 114 -0.39 6.93 -5.58
C VAL A 114 -0.13 7.52 -4.20
N PHE A 115 1.03 7.18 -3.64
CA PHE A 115 1.46 7.69 -2.35
C PHE A 115 2.76 8.45 -2.49
N SER A 116 2.84 9.65 -1.91
CA SER A 116 4.13 10.31 -1.67
C SER A 116 4.64 9.91 -0.30
N ARG A 117 5.98 9.83 -0.19
CA ARG A 117 6.64 9.66 1.10
C ARG A 117 6.94 11.04 1.67
N GLY A 118 6.39 11.34 2.83
CA GLY A 118 6.68 12.58 3.56
C GLY A 118 8.11 12.58 4.13
N ASP A 119 8.51 13.72 4.69
CA ASP A 119 9.87 13.95 5.22
C ASP A 119 10.25 12.98 6.34
N SER A 120 9.27 12.50 7.10
CA SER A 120 9.42 11.34 7.98
C SER A 120 9.16 10.06 7.19
N GLN A 121 10.14 9.14 7.21
CA GLN A 121 10.13 7.87 6.46
C GLN A 121 8.88 6.99 6.63
N ASP A 122 8.05 7.25 7.64
CA ASP A 122 6.82 6.52 7.98
C ASP A 122 5.51 7.26 7.62
N GLN A 123 5.59 8.50 7.13
CA GLN A 123 4.41 9.27 6.71
C GLN A 123 4.17 9.05 5.22
N TRP A 124 3.07 8.39 4.91
CA TRP A 124 2.61 8.20 3.54
C TRP A 124 1.35 9.02 3.32
N GLN A 125 1.35 9.84 2.27
CA GLN A 125 0.22 10.68 1.92
C GLN A 125 -0.32 10.25 0.56
N VAL A 126 -1.65 10.16 0.45
CA VAL A 126 -2.29 9.88 -0.84
C VAL A 126 -2.16 11.13 -1.70
N VAL A 127 -1.62 10.96 -2.90
CA VAL A 127 -1.55 12.02 -3.90
C VAL A 127 -2.43 11.61 -5.05
N ASP A 128 -3.28 12.51 -5.52
CA ASP A 128 -4.01 12.26 -6.76
C ASP A 128 -3.04 12.45 -7.93
N PRO A 129 -2.92 11.46 -8.85
CA PRO A 129 -2.13 11.65 -10.05
C PRO A 129 -2.75 12.80 -10.84
N VAL A 130 -1.94 13.83 -11.12
CA VAL A 130 -2.35 14.96 -11.97
C VAL A 130 -2.69 14.39 -13.37
N PRO A 131 -3.85 14.76 -13.96
CA PRO A 131 -4.28 14.25 -15.26
C PRO A 131 -3.36 14.68 -16.41
#